data_AF-A0A150PET0-F1
#
_entry.id   AF-A0A150PET0-F1
#
_cell.length_a   1.000
_cell.length_b   1.000
_cell.length_c   1.000
_cell.angle_alpha   90.00
_cell.angle_beta   90.00
_cell.angle_gamma   90.00
#
_symmetry.space_group_name_H-M   'P 1'
#
loop_
_entity.id
_entity.type
_entity.pdbx_description
1 polymer ?
#
loop_
_entity_poly.entity_id
_entity_poly.type
_entity_poly.pdbx_seq_one_letter_code
_entity_poly.pdbx_strand_id
1 'polypeptide(L)'
;MAGLMDVDTRILSALGKLVLERLHDGAFVVRGEPPPWFLRLGIAPPWRDTPLRLDRALPFLEVFLPEAERAWSADGAPSVHSDGWTQMTEDDEALHLEATALCVGPSRLLVITRNDALFHERRRVLQRARELRLVHEALSREIERKDVLVHCIVHDLSGPLNSLLGALSLLQEQPLPEKCGALAEVALKAALRQRELIREILDTFAAEGAALGLPGGDLAEVADLRGAVAQVVEALLPMACSRGVRLEGPPETGGGPPCRVVGEERRLARVVSNLVENALRFTPARGA
;
A
#
# COMPACT_ATOMS: atom_id res chain seq x y z
N MET A 1 -52.41 21.13 -15.18
CA MET A 1 -50.95 20.98 -14.95
C MET A 1 -50.48 21.67 -13.66
N ALA A 2 -50.94 22.88 -13.32
CA ALA A 2 -50.53 23.57 -12.07
C ALA A 2 -50.82 22.78 -10.78
N GLY A 3 -51.92 22.03 -10.70
CA GLY A 3 -52.29 21.25 -9.50
C GLY A 3 -51.48 19.98 -9.25
N LEU A 4 -50.82 19.39 -10.26
CA LEU A 4 -49.98 18.20 -10.06
C LEU A 4 -48.59 18.58 -9.51
N MET A 5 -48.00 19.66 -10.03
CA MET A 5 -46.72 20.19 -9.55
C MET A 5 -46.77 20.67 -8.09
N ASP A 6 -47.93 21.15 -7.63
CA ASP A 6 -48.11 21.55 -6.23
C ASP A 6 -48.09 20.34 -5.28
N VAL A 7 -48.62 19.18 -5.70
CA VAL A 7 -48.57 17.95 -4.89
C VAL A 7 -47.13 17.41 -4.82
N ASP A 8 -46.43 17.36 -5.96
CA ASP A 8 -45.06 16.84 -6.03
C ASP A 8 -44.09 17.66 -5.18
N THR A 9 -44.21 18.99 -5.23
CA THR A 9 -43.36 19.89 -4.44
C THR A 9 -43.66 19.78 -2.94
N ARG A 10 -44.92 19.60 -2.53
CA ARG A 10 -45.28 19.32 -1.13
C ARG A 10 -44.70 18.00 -0.62
N ILE A 11 -44.65 16.96 -1.45
CA ILE A 11 -44.02 15.68 -1.08
C ILE A 11 -42.52 15.88 -0.84
N LEU A 12 -41.83 16.58 -1.75
CA LEU A 12 -40.40 16.85 -1.61
C LEU A 12 -40.09 17.71 -0.38
N SER A 13 -40.91 18.74 -0.10
CA SER A 13 -40.84 19.52 1.14
C SER A 13 -41.03 18.65 2.38
N ALA A 14 -42.00 17.73 2.37
CA ALA A 14 -42.23 16.79 3.49
C ALA A 14 -41.08 15.81 3.70
N LEU A 15 -40.33 15.47 2.63
CA LEU A 15 -39.08 14.72 2.70
C LEU A 15 -37.88 15.58 3.12
N GLY A 16 -38.09 16.84 3.50
CA GLY A 16 -37.04 17.76 3.96
C GLY A 16 -36.15 18.29 2.84
N LYS A 17 -36.58 18.21 1.57
CA LYS A 17 -35.82 18.72 0.43
C LYS A 17 -36.25 20.13 0.08
N LEU A 18 -35.28 20.97 -0.28
CA LEU A 18 -35.55 22.29 -0.85
C LEU A 18 -35.65 22.15 -2.36
N VAL A 19 -36.74 22.66 -2.95
CA VAL A 19 -36.93 22.67 -4.41
C VAL A 19 -36.90 24.10 -4.90
N LEU A 20 -36.02 24.37 -5.86
CA LEU A 20 -35.83 25.69 -6.46
C LEU A 20 -36.07 25.58 -7.97
N GLU A 21 -36.87 26.46 -8.53
CA GLU A 21 -37.02 26.59 -9.98
C GLU A 21 -36.10 27.70 -10.50
N ARG A 22 -35.32 27.41 -11.53
CA ARG A 22 -34.44 28.36 -12.21
C ARG A 22 -35.25 29.21 -13.19
N LEU A 23 -35.18 30.53 -13.02
CA LEU A 23 -35.79 31.51 -13.90
C LEU A 23 -34.86 31.89 -15.07
N HIS A 24 -35.43 32.52 -16.10
CA HIS A 24 -34.72 32.95 -17.31
C HIS A 24 -33.64 34.02 -17.05
N ASP A 25 -33.80 34.82 -16.01
CA ASP A 25 -32.84 35.85 -15.57
C ASP A 25 -31.71 35.28 -14.67
N GLY A 26 -31.70 33.95 -14.50
CA GLY A 26 -30.76 33.21 -13.67
C GLY A 26 -31.07 33.24 -12.18
N ALA A 27 -32.17 33.85 -11.74
CA ALA A 27 -32.61 33.77 -10.35
C ALA A 27 -33.30 32.44 -10.05
N PHE A 28 -33.53 32.15 -8.78
CA PHE A 28 -34.26 30.99 -8.32
C PHE A 28 -35.55 31.37 -7.59
N VAL A 29 -36.56 30.53 -7.65
CA VAL A 29 -37.78 30.67 -6.85
C VAL A 29 -38.00 29.40 -6.05
N VAL A 30 -38.27 29.52 -4.75
CA VAL A 30 -38.63 28.36 -3.91
C VAL A 30 -39.99 27.82 -4.33
N ARG A 31 -40.05 26.52 -4.62
CA ARG A 31 -41.28 25.77 -4.89
C ARG A 31 -41.65 24.93 -3.68
N GLY A 32 -42.92 25.01 -3.26
CA GLY A 32 -43.41 24.37 -2.03
C GLY A 32 -43.05 25.14 -0.76
N GLU A 33 -43.03 24.43 0.37
CA GLU A 33 -42.60 24.96 1.67
C GLU A 33 -41.11 24.65 1.89
N PRO A 34 -40.29 25.65 2.27
CA PRO A 34 -38.88 25.39 2.55
C PRO A 34 -38.72 24.50 3.80
N PRO A 35 -37.77 23.55 3.78
CA PRO A 35 -37.53 22.69 4.93
C PRO A 35 -36.94 23.49 6.12
N PRO A 36 -37.11 23.04 7.37
CA PRO A 36 -36.68 23.78 8.56
C PRO A 36 -35.18 24.15 8.56
N TRP A 37 -34.32 23.30 7.99
CA TRP A 37 -32.88 23.58 7.91
C TRP A 37 -32.55 24.76 6.99
N PHE A 38 -33.37 25.03 5.97
CA PHE A 38 -33.15 26.14 5.04
C PHE A 38 -33.36 27.48 5.74
N LEU A 39 -34.33 27.55 6.66
CA LEU A 39 -34.63 28.75 7.43
C LEU A 39 -33.47 29.17 8.35
N ARG A 40 -32.56 28.25 8.67
CA ARG A 40 -31.38 28.48 9.51
C ARG A 40 -30.16 28.97 8.72
N LEU A 41 -30.29 29.14 7.41
CA LEU A 41 -29.25 29.71 6.55
C LEU A 41 -29.25 31.25 6.55
N GLY A 42 -30.10 31.91 7.34
CA GLY A 42 -30.16 33.37 7.40
C GLY A 42 -30.80 34.04 6.18
N ILE A 43 -31.47 33.26 5.31
CA ILE A 43 -32.15 33.79 4.12
C ILE A 43 -33.51 34.36 4.54
N ALA A 44 -33.63 35.69 4.54
CA ALA A 44 -34.84 36.38 4.99
C ALA A 44 -36.07 36.16 4.06
N PRO A 45 -37.30 36.16 4.61
CA PRO A 45 -38.53 36.11 3.80
C PRO A 45 -38.80 37.44 3.08
N PRO A 46 -39.62 37.45 2.01
CA PRO A 46 -40.38 36.31 1.46
C PRO A 46 -39.55 35.44 0.51
N TRP A 47 -39.74 34.12 0.61
CA TRP A 47 -39.07 33.12 -0.25
C TRP A 47 -39.99 32.50 -1.30
N ARG A 48 -41.30 32.51 -1.06
CA ARG A 48 -42.29 31.95 -2.01
C ARG A 48 -42.53 32.95 -3.14
N ASP A 49 -42.46 32.47 -4.37
CA ASP A 49 -42.68 33.26 -5.59
C ASP A 49 -41.84 34.55 -5.67
N THR A 50 -40.74 34.61 -4.91
CA THR A 50 -39.82 35.74 -4.86
C THR A 50 -38.47 35.30 -5.42
N PRO A 51 -37.92 36.00 -6.44
CA PRO A 51 -36.62 35.67 -7.00
C PRO A 51 -35.49 35.79 -5.96
N LEU A 52 -34.68 34.75 -5.86
CA LEU A 52 -33.56 34.60 -4.94
C LEU A 52 -32.26 34.38 -5.73
N ARG A 53 -31.18 35.02 -5.28
CA ARG A 53 -29.82 34.74 -5.74
C ARG A 53 -29.13 33.92 -4.65
N LEU A 54 -28.70 32.70 -5.01
CA LEU A 54 -28.15 31.72 -4.06
C LEU A 54 -26.65 31.88 -3.82
N ASP A 55 -25.97 32.66 -4.67
CA ASP A 55 -24.55 33.00 -4.61
C ASP A 55 -24.10 33.42 -3.20
N ARG A 56 -24.89 34.27 -2.53
CA ARG A 56 -24.56 34.76 -1.19
C ARG A 56 -24.83 33.77 -0.07
N ALA A 57 -25.85 32.94 -0.21
CA ALA A 57 -26.29 32.06 0.87
C ALA A 57 -25.71 30.65 0.78
N LEU A 58 -25.34 30.21 -0.42
CA LEU A 58 -24.79 28.90 -0.72
C LEU A 58 -23.65 29.03 -1.74
N PRO A 59 -22.47 29.56 -1.33
CA PRO A 59 -21.36 29.87 -2.25
C PRO A 59 -20.88 28.66 -3.04
N PHE A 60 -20.96 27.45 -2.47
CA PHE A 60 -20.58 26.21 -3.15
C PHE A 60 -21.38 25.98 -4.46
N LEU A 61 -22.62 26.48 -4.53
CA LEU A 61 -23.42 26.35 -5.74
C LEU A 61 -22.82 27.12 -6.92
N GLU A 62 -22.02 28.18 -6.70
CA GLU A 62 -21.35 28.87 -7.81
C GLU A 62 -20.46 27.93 -8.64
N VAL A 63 -19.86 26.92 -8.00
CA VAL A 63 -19.03 25.91 -8.65
C VAL A 63 -19.88 24.90 -9.44
N PHE A 64 -21.05 24.54 -8.91
CA PHE A 64 -21.92 23.52 -9.50
C PHE A 64 -22.88 24.06 -10.58
N LEU A 65 -23.33 25.32 -10.46
CA LEU A 65 -24.31 25.91 -11.36
C LEU A 65 -23.92 25.87 -12.86
N PRO A 66 -22.66 26.06 -13.27
CA PRO A 66 -22.26 25.90 -14.66
C PRO A 66 -22.49 24.48 -15.22
N GLU A 67 -22.40 23.46 -14.37
CA GLU A 67 -22.71 22.08 -14.73
C GLU A 67 -24.23 21.86 -14.79
N ALA A 68 -24.97 22.38 -13.82
CA ALA A 68 -26.43 22.36 -13.82
C ALA A 68 -27.02 23.03 -15.08
N GLU A 69 -26.49 24.18 -15.49
CA GLU A 69 -26.96 24.90 -16.69
C GLU A 69 -26.73 24.08 -17.97
N ARG A 70 -25.58 23.40 -18.07
CA ARG A 70 -25.32 22.48 -19.19
C ARG A 70 -26.33 21.33 -19.21
N ALA A 71 -26.65 20.77 -18.04
CA ALA A 71 -27.63 19.68 -17.93
C ALA A 71 -29.05 20.15 -18.30
N TRP A 72 -29.46 21.34 -17.85
CA TRP A 72 -30.78 21.90 -18.20
C TRP A 72 -30.93 22.27 -19.67
N SER A 73 -29.84 22.57 -20.36
CA SER A 73 -29.82 22.85 -21.81
C SER A 73 -29.65 21.60 -22.68
N ALA A 74 -29.36 20.44 -22.09
CA ALA A 74 -29.16 19.20 -22.84
C ALA A 74 -30.48 18.53 -23.22
N ASP A 75 -30.54 17.99 -24.45
CA ASP A 75 -31.65 17.16 -24.89
C ASP A 75 -31.73 15.87 -24.06
N GLY A 76 -32.95 15.47 -23.71
CA GLY A 76 -33.20 14.27 -22.90
C GLY A 76 -33.27 14.49 -21.39
N ALA A 77 -33.12 15.74 -20.90
CA ALA A 77 -33.29 16.12 -19.50
C ALA A 77 -32.45 15.29 -18.49
N PRO A 78 -31.13 15.13 -18.69
CA PRO A 78 -30.30 14.38 -17.75
C PRO A 78 -30.29 15.06 -16.36
N SER A 79 -30.42 14.26 -15.31
CA SER A 79 -30.19 14.74 -13.94
C SER A 79 -28.70 14.69 -13.59
N VAL A 80 -28.16 15.79 -13.07
CA VAL A 80 -26.77 15.85 -12.57
C VAL A 80 -26.77 16.15 -11.07
N HIS A 81 -25.80 15.59 -10.35
CA HIS A 81 -25.68 15.67 -8.91
C HIS A 81 -24.34 16.31 -8.55
N SER A 82 -24.33 17.17 -7.53
CA SER A 82 -23.09 17.74 -7.01
C SER A 82 -22.38 16.75 -6.09
N ASP A 83 -21.10 16.99 -5.82
CA ASP A 83 -20.48 16.47 -4.61
C ASP A 83 -21.19 17.02 -3.36
N GLY A 84 -21.11 16.29 -2.25
CA GLY A 84 -21.63 16.76 -0.97
C GLY A 84 -20.75 17.85 -0.38
N TRP A 85 -21.35 18.94 0.08
CA TRP A 85 -20.63 20.04 0.76
C TRP A 85 -21.15 20.26 2.18
N THR A 86 -20.39 21.00 2.96
CA THR A 86 -20.79 21.42 4.31
C THR A 86 -21.11 22.90 4.29
N GLN A 87 -22.30 23.26 4.76
CA GLN A 87 -22.76 24.62 4.91
C GLN A 87 -22.93 24.92 6.40
N MET A 88 -22.32 26.01 6.87
CA MET A 88 -22.55 26.48 8.23
C MET A 88 -23.84 27.31 8.27
N THR A 89 -24.65 27.07 9.29
CA THR A 89 -25.83 27.89 9.64
C THR A 89 -25.42 29.09 10.50
N GLU A 90 -26.34 30.02 10.73
CA GLU A 90 -26.12 31.15 11.65
C GLU A 90 -25.85 30.70 13.10
N ASP A 91 -26.33 29.52 13.48
CA ASP A 91 -26.15 28.94 14.82
C ASP A 91 -24.88 28.06 14.94
N ASP A 92 -23.91 28.17 14.02
CA ASP A 92 -22.71 27.32 13.95
C ASP A 92 -22.97 25.80 13.79
N GLU A 93 -24.18 25.39 13.38
CA GLU A 93 -24.44 24.00 12.98
C GLU A 93 -23.97 23.75 11.55
N ALA A 94 -23.25 22.65 11.36
CA ALA A 94 -22.83 22.14 10.06
C ALA A 94 -23.95 21.32 9.41
N LEU A 95 -24.44 21.78 8.26
CA LEU A 95 -25.36 21.04 7.40
C LEU A 95 -24.58 20.37 6.27
N HIS A 96 -24.76 19.06 6.10
CA HIS A 96 -24.19 18.35 4.96
C HIS A 96 -25.23 18.31 3.84
N LEU A 97 -24.95 19.00 2.75
CA LEU A 97 -25.90 19.25 1.66
C LEU A 97 -25.40 18.64 0.35
N GLU A 98 -26.34 18.32 -0.51
CA GLU A 98 -26.11 17.86 -1.89
C GLU A 98 -27.16 18.49 -2.81
N ALA A 99 -26.76 18.84 -4.02
CA ALA A 99 -27.60 19.50 -5.01
C ALA A 99 -27.82 18.57 -6.20
N THR A 100 -29.04 18.55 -6.70
CA THR A 100 -29.40 17.81 -7.90
C THR A 100 -30.10 18.75 -8.86
N ALA A 101 -29.55 18.89 -10.06
CA ALA A 101 -30.19 19.64 -11.14
C ALA A 101 -30.91 18.66 -12.07
N LEU A 102 -32.19 18.92 -12.33
CA LEU A 102 -33.01 18.11 -13.24
C LEU A 102 -34.05 18.97 -13.98
N CYS A 103 -34.60 18.46 -15.07
CA CYS A 103 -35.73 19.09 -15.77
C CYS A 103 -37.01 18.26 -15.58
N VAL A 104 -38.14 18.94 -15.32
CA VAL A 104 -39.48 18.34 -15.29
C VAL A 104 -40.37 19.10 -16.26
N GLY A 105 -40.58 18.52 -17.45
CA GLY A 105 -41.21 19.25 -18.55
C GLY A 105 -40.39 20.49 -18.93
N PRO A 106 -40.99 21.69 -18.99
CA PRO A 106 -40.26 22.93 -19.29
C PRO A 106 -39.50 23.51 -18.07
N SER A 107 -39.76 23.01 -16.85
CA SER A 107 -39.20 23.59 -15.63
C SER A 107 -37.82 23.03 -15.32
N ARG A 108 -36.89 23.94 -15.05
CA ARG A 108 -35.51 23.67 -14.63
C ARG A 108 -35.45 23.71 -13.12
N LEU A 109 -35.21 22.57 -12.48
CA LEU A 109 -35.26 22.44 -11.03
C LEU A 109 -33.86 22.16 -10.47
N LEU A 110 -33.58 22.80 -9.33
CA LEU A 110 -32.47 22.53 -8.45
C LEU A 110 -33.03 22.05 -7.11
N VAL A 111 -32.71 20.81 -6.74
CA VAL A 111 -33.16 20.20 -5.48
C VAL A 111 -31.97 20.10 -4.54
N ILE A 112 -32.09 20.66 -3.34
CA ILE A 112 -31.07 20.57 -2.30
C ILE A 112 -31.55 19.61 -1.20
N THR A 113 -30.72 18.63 -0.88
CA THR A 113 -31.02 17.59 0.11
C THR A 113 -30.00 17.64 1.24
N ARG A 114 -30.47 17.51 2.48
CA ARG A 114 -29.62 17.35 3.67
C ARG A 114 -29.29 15.87 3.89
N ASN A 115 -28.00 15.53 3.89
CA ASN A 115 -27.45 14.17 3.85
C ASN A 115 -26.48 13.87 5.01
N ASP A 116 -26.75 14.35 6.22
CA ASP A 116 -25.84 14.18 7.38
C ASP A 116 -25.51 12.72 7.68
N ALA A 117 -26.49 11.83 7.62
CA ALA A 117 -26.30 10.40 7.88
C ALA A 117 -25.29 9.78 6.89
N LEU A 118 -25.41 10.13 5.59
CA LEU A 118 -24.51 9.65 4.56
C LEU A 118 -23.09 10.23 4.75
N PHE A 119 -22.99 11.51 5.11
CA PHE A 119 -21.70 12.14 5.39
C PHE A 119 -20.99 11.47 6.57
N HIS A 120 -21.71 11.26 7.69
CA HIS A 120 -21.15 10.59 8.86
C HIS A 120 -20.74 9.15 8.58
N GLU A 121 -21.53 8.40 7.80
CA GLU A 121 -21.17 7.03 7.43
C GLU A 121 -19.94 7.00 6.53
N ARG A 122 -19.88 7.84 5.49
CA ARG A 122 -18.68 7.97 4.64
C ARG A 122 -17.44 8.31 5.47
N ARG A 123 -17.56 9.25 6.41
CA ARG A 123 -16.46 9.62 7.31
C ARG A 123 -16.01 8.45 8.18
N ARG A 124 -16.94 7.67 8.74
CA ARG A 124 -16.64 6.46 9.53
C ARG A 124 -15.92 5.40 8.71
N VAL A 125 -16.38 5.15 7.48
CA VAL A 125 -15.75 4.19 6.56
C VAL A 125 -14.32 4.61 6.25
N LEU A 126 -14.10 5.89 5.88
CA LEU A 126 -12.77 6.41 5.58
C LEU A 126 -11.83 6.36 6.79
N GLN A 127 -12.35 6.66 7.98
CA GLN A 127 -11.57 6.55 9.22
C GLN A 127 -11.15 5.10 9.49
N ARG A 128 -12.08 4.14 9.42
CA ARG A 128 -11.77 2.71 9.61
C ARG A 128 -10.78 2.19 8.57
N ALA A 129 -10.94 2.59 7.30
CA ALA A 129 -10.00 2.22 6.25
C ALA A 129 -8.58 2.74 6.56
N ARG A 130 -8.47 3.96 7.08
CA ARG A 130 -7.18 4.54 7.51
C ARG A 130 -6.58 3.81 8.71
N GLU A 131 -7.39 3.50 9.72
CA GLU A 131 -6.96 2.74 10.91
C GLU A 131 -6.45 1.35 10.52
N LEU A 132 -7.22 0.64 9.70
CA LEU A 132 -6.83 -0.70 9.21
C LEU A 132 -5.53 -0.65 8.42
N ARG A 133 -5.35 0.37 7.57
CA ARG A 133 -4.10 0.57 6.83
C ARG A 133 -2.90 0.79 7.75
N LEU A 134 -3.05 1.61 8.79
CA LEU A 134 -1.97 1.87 9.75
C LEU A 134 -1.59 0.60 10.54
N VAL A 135 -2.59 -0.18 10.97
CA VAL A 135 -2.37 -1.47 11.64
C VAL A 135 -1.66 -2.45 10.71
N HIS A 136 -2.09 -2.54 9.45
CA HIS A 136 -1.46 -3.38 8.44
C HIS A 136 0.01 -2.98 8.22
N GLU A 137 0.29 -1.69 8.00
CA GLU A 137 1.67 -1.19 7.83
C GLU A 137 2.56 -1.47 9.05
N ALA A 138 2.01 -1.34 10.27
CA ALA A 138 2.74 -1.66 11.49
C ALA A 138 3.06 -3.16 11.59
N LEU A 139 2.09 -4.02 11.28
CA LEU A 139 2.25 -5.47 11.29
C LEU A 139 3.27 -5.92 10.23
N SER A 140 3.20 -5.39 9.01
CA SER A 140 4.16 -5.70 7.94
C SER A 140 5.59 -5.37 8.35
N ARG A 141 5.83 -4.18 8.95
CA ARG A 141 7.17 -3.80 9.45
C ARG A 141 7.67 -4.73 10.56
N GLU A 142 6.78 -5.15 11.45
CA GLU A 142 7.17 -6.04 12.54
C GLU A 142 7.56 -7.43 12.02
N ILE A 143 6.84 -7.92 11.00
CA ILE A 143 7.20 -9.17 10.33
C ILE A 143 8.55 -9.06 9.61
N GLU A 144 8.78 -7.98 8.83
CA GLU A 144 10.07 -7.75 8.17
C GLU A 144 11.23 -7.72 9.17
N ARG A 145 11.04 -7.06 10.33
CA ARG A 145 12.05 -7.05 11.40
C ARG A 145 12.31 -8.45 11.95
N LYS A 146 11.26 -9.26 12.16
CA LYS A 146 11.37 -10.65 12.61
C LYS A 146 12.20 -11.46 11.62
N ASP A 147 11.93 -11.31 10.32
CA ASP A 147 12.62 -12.04 9.26
C ASP A 147 14.12 -11.68 9.19
N VAL A 148 14.43 -10.37 9.24
CA VAL A 148 15.81 -9.89 9.28
C VAL A 148 16.54 -10.42 10.52
N LEU A 149 15.92 -10.35 11.69
CA LEU A 149 16.51 -10.83 12.94
C LEU A 149 16.82 -12.32 12.90
N VAL A 150 15.86 -13.14 12.46
CA VAL A 150 16.05 -14.60 12.31
C VAL A 150 17.20 -14.90 11.35
N HIS A 151 17.24 -14.21 10.20
CA HIS A 151 18.31 -14.40 9.23
C HIS A 151 19.69 -14.02 9.79
N CYS A 152 19.80 -12.91 10.52
CA CYS A 152 21.04 -12.49 11.19
C CYS A 152 21.52 -13.51 12.22
N ILE A 153 20.62 -13.97 13.10
CA ILE A 153 20.97 -14.97 14.13
C ILE A 153 21.51 -16.24 13.47
N VAL A 154 20.89 -16.72 12.39
CA VAL A 154 21.37 -17.94 11.74
C VAL A 154 22.70 -17.74 11.02
N HIS A 155 22.92 -16.59 10.41
CA HIS A 155 24.23 -16.27 9.84
C HIS A 155 25.33 -16.32 10.91
N ASP A 156 25.10 -15.68 12.05
CA ASP A 156 26.05 -15.58 13.14
C ASP A 156 26.29 -16.91 13.84
N LEU A 157 25.30 -17.82 13.83
CA LEU A 157 25.45 -19.20 14.32
C LEU A 157 26.14 -20.12 13.30
N SER A 158 25.97 -19.88 12.00
CA SER A 158 26.53 -20.71 10.94
C SER A 158 28.06 -20.60 10.85
N GLY A 159 28.60 -19.39 11.02
CA GLY A 159 30.03 -19.13 11.03
C GLY A 159 30.82 -20.00 12.03
N PRO A 160 30.58 -19.88 13.35
CA PRO A 160 31.29 -20.65 14.37
C PRO A 160 31.02 -22.16 14.24
N LEU A 161 29.82 -22.57 13.81
CA LEU A 161 29.50 -23.97 13.58
C LEU A 161 30.29 -24.55 12.40
N ASN A 162 30.45 -23.81 11.32
CA ASN A 162 31.27 -24.20 10.17
C ASN A 162 32.76 -24.27 10.55
N SER A 163 33.25 -23.33 11.37
CA SER A 163 34.62 -23.40 11.91
C SER A 163 34.82 -24.63 12.79
N LEU A 164 33.86 -24.96 13.65
CA LEU A 164 33.91 -26.15 14.51
C LEU A 164 33.84 -27.44 13.69
N LEU A 165 32.96 -27.52 12.69
CA LEU A 165 32.88 -28.65 11.76
C LEU A 165 34.21 -28.82 10.99
N GLY A 166 34.78 -27.72 10.49
CA GLY A 166 36.08 -27.74 9.80
C GLY A 166 37.22 -28.24 10.70
N ALA A 167 37.28 -27.75 11.94
CA ALA A 167 38.28 -28.20 12.91
C ALA A 167 38.12 -29.68 13.25
N LEU A 168 36.89 -30.17 13.44
CA LEU A 168 36.62 -31.58 13.71
C LEU A 168 36.91 -32.48 12.50
N SER A 169 36.62 -32.03 11.28
CA SER A 169 36.99 -32.76 10.05
C SER A 169 38.50 -32.89 9.89
N LEU A 170 39.26 -31.81 10.11
CA LEU A 170 40.72 -31.84 10.06
C LEU A 170 41.31 -32.71 11.19
N LEU A 171 40.69 -32.71 12.37
CA LEU A 171 41.11 -33.53 13.50
C LEU A 171 40.94 -35.04 13.19
N GLN A 172 39.89 -35.42 12.46
CA GLN A 172 39.69 -36.80 12.02
C GLN A 172 40.72 -37.31 11.01
N GLU A 173 41.39 -36.42 10.28
CA GLU A 173 42.45 -36.78 9.33
C GLU A 173 43.79 -37.08 10.02
N GLN A 174 43.92 -36.79 11.32
CA GLN A 174 45.13 -37.03 12.10
C GLN A 174 45.14 -38.43 12.76
N PRO A 175 46.31 -39.04 12.97
CA PRO A 175 46.43 -40.27 13.76
C PRO A 175 46.12 -39.97 15.23
N LEU A 176 44.89 -40.28 15.66
CA LEU A 176 44.41 -40.06 17.02
C LEU A 176 44.44 -41.36 17.86
N PRO A 177 44.72 -41.27 19.17
CA PRO A 177 44.44 -42.36 20.10
C PRO A 177 42.94 -42.75 20.05
N GLU A 178 42.63 -44.04 20.20
CA GLU A 178 41.27 -44.60 20.04
C GLU A 178 40.19 -43.85 20.84
N LYS A 179 40.48 -43.49 22.09
CA LYS A 179 39.57 -42.68 22.94
C LYS A 179 39.33 -41.27 22.41
N CYS A 180 40.36 -40.64 21.84
CA CYS A 180 40.26 -39.29 21.26
C CYS A 180 39.49 -39.32 19.92
N GLY A 181 39.69 -40.37 19.11
CA GLY A 181 38.93 -40.58 17.87
C GLY A 181 37.42 -40.75 18.14
N ALA A 182 37.06 -41.56 19.13
CA ALA A 182 35.66 -41.75 19.53
C ALA A 182 35.00 -40.44 20.01
N LEU A 183 35.72 -39.63 20.80
CA LEU A 183 35.23 -38.32 21.24
C LEU A 183 35.06 -37.32 20.08
N ALA A 184 36.00 -37.30 19.12
CA ALA A 184 35.90 -36.45 17.94
C ALA A 184 34.70 -36.82 17.05
N GLU A 185 34.41 -38.12 16.90
CA GLU A 185 33.24 -38.59 16.16
C GLU A 185 31.91 -38.18 16.82
N VAL A 186 31.82 -38.28 18.16
CA VAL A 186 30.66 -37.81 18.93
C VAL A 186 30.47 -36.30 18.78
N ALA A 187 31.54 -35.52 18.88
CA ALA A 187 31.50 -34.07 18.69
C ALA A 187 31.04 -33.68 17.26
N LEU A 188 31.51 -34.41 16.24
CA LEU A 188 31.13 -34.17 14.85
C LEU A 188 29.64 -34.46 14.62
N LYS A 189 29.14 -35.59 15.14
CA LYS A 189 27.71 -35.94 15.08
C LYS A 189 26.84 -34.88 15.76
N ALA A 190 27.26 -34.37 16.92
CA ALA A 190 26.55 -33.32 17.64
C ALA A 190 26.51 -32.00 16.85
N ALA A 191 27.64 -31.58 16.25
CA ALA A 191 27.71 -30.38 15.43
C ALA A 191 26.85 -30.47 14.15
N LEU A 192 26.83 -31.64 13.49
CA LEU A 192 25.96 -31.88 12.34
C LEU A 192 24.49 -31.84 12.72
N ARG A 193 24.11 -32.39 13.88
CA ARG A 193 22.73 -32.30 14.40
C ARG A 193 22.34 -30.84 14.72
N GLN A 194 23.24 -30.08 15.31
CA GLN A 194 23.02 -28.65 15.59
C GLN A 194 22.76 -27.86 14.30
N ARG A 195 23.50 -28.16 13.23
CA ARG A 195 23.30 -27.54 11.91
C ARG A 195 21.92 -27.83 11.34
N GLU A 196 21.46 -29.07 11.48
CA GLU A 196 20.14 -29.47 11.00
C GLU A 196 19.02 -28.78 11.78
N LEU A 197 19.14 -28.69 13.11
CA LEU A 197 18.17 -27.95 13.94
C LEU A 197 18.08 -26.47 13.56
N ILE A 198 19.20 -25.82 13.26
CA ILE A 198 19.22 -24.43 12.79
C ILE A 198 18.48 -24.30 11.44
N ARG A 199 18.64 -25.28 10.55
CA ARG A 199 17.93 -25.31 9.26
C ARG A 199 16.44 -25.55 9.44
N GLU A 200 16.03 -26.51 10.28
CA GLU A 200 14.62 -26.78 10.59
C GLU A 200 13.91 -25.53 11.15
N ILE A 201 14.60 -24.73 11.97
CA ILE A 201 14.10 -23.45 12.49
C ILE A 201 13.87 -22.45 11.34
N LEU A 202 14.83 -22.30 10.43
CA LEU A 202 14.67 -21.41 9.26
C LEU A 202 13.49 -21.80 8.38
N ASP A 203 13.35 -23.09 8.09
CA ASP A 203 12.29 -23.60 7.23
C ASP A 203 10.91 -23.36 7.87
N THR A 204 10.82 -23.46 9.19
CA THR A 204 9.60 -23.14 9.95
C THR A 204 9.25 -21.65 9.85
N PHE A 205 10.21 -20.75 10.06
CA PHE A 205 9.98 -19.30 9.94
C PHE A 205 9.65 -18.88 8.49
N ALA A 206 10.29 -19.50 7.50
CA ALA A 206 9.99 -19.26 6.09
C ALA A 206 8.56 -19.74 5.72
N ALA A 207 8.14 -20.88 6.25
CA ALA A 207 6.79 -21.41 6.07
C ALA A 207 5.72 -20.54 6.75
N GLU A 208 5.98 -20.02 7.96
CA GLU A 208 5.11 -19.04 8.62
C GLU A 208 4.93 -17.77 7.78
N GLY A 209 6.03 -17.27 7.19
CA GLY A 209 5.99 -16.11 6.29
C GLY A 209 5.12 -16.36 5.05
N ALA A 210 5.27 -17.53 4.41
CA ALA A 210 4.48 -17.90 3.24
C ALA A 210 2.98 -18.09 3.54
N ALA A 211 2.63 -18.61 4.73
CA ALA A 211 1.25 -18.85 5.15
C ALA A 211 0.46 -17.55 5.44
N LEU A 212 1.15 -16.46 5.79
CA LEU A 212 0.53 -15.17 6.10
C LEU A 212 0.13 -14.35 4.85
N GLY A 213 0.28 -14.91 3.64
CA GLY A 213 -0.01 -14.20 2.39
C GLY A 213 0.87 -12.97 2.18
N LEU A 214 1.96 -12.87 2.95
CA LEU A 214 3.05 -11.98 2.62
C LEU A 214 3.48 -12.37 1.21
N PRO A 215 3.61 -11.42 0.28
CA PRO A 215 4.40 -11.72 -0.91
C PRO A 215 5.72 -12.23 -0.35
N GLY A 216 6.01 -13.52 -0.52
CA GLY A 216 7.32 -14.06 -0.15
C GLY A 216 8.31 -13.19 -0.89
N GLY A 217 8.99 -12.30 -0.15
CA GLY A 217 9.34 -10.95 -0.58
C GLY A 217 9.40 -10.82 -2.09
N ASP A 218 8.40 -10.16 -2.69
CA ASP A 218 8.39 -9.92 -4.13
C ASP A 218 9.76 -9.37 -4.51
N LEU A 219 10.49 -10.20 -5.25
CA LEU A 219 11.89 -10.09 -5.64
C LEU A 219 12.06 -8.97 -6.68
N ALA A 220 11.31 -7.88 -6.57
CA ALA A 220 11.31 -6.77 -7.52
C ALA A 220 12.44 -5.76 -7.26
N GLU A 221 13.45 -6.10 -6.44
CA GLU A 221 14.73 -5.40 -6.56
C GLU A 221 15.48 -5.94 -7.77
N VAL A 222 15.79 -5.02 -8.68
CA VAL A 222 16.60 -5.34 -9.84
C VAL A 222 18.05 -5.17 -9.42
N ALA A 223 18.69 -6.26 -9.01
CA ALA A 223 20.10 -6.27 -8.63
C ALA A 223 21.00 -6.43 -9.86
N ASP A 224 22.18 -5.81 -9.82
CA ASP A 224 23.23 -6.06 -10.79
C ASP A 224 24.06 -7.28 -10.38
N LEU A 225 23.75 -8.42 -11.00
CA LEU A 225 24.46 -9.68 -10.75
C LEU A 225 25.96 -9.54 -11.03
N ARG A 226 26.35 -8.70 -12.00
CA ARG A 226 27.76 -8.50 -12.34
C ARG A 226 28.52 -7.81 -11.20
N GLY A 227 27.93 -6.77 -10.60
CA GLY A 227 28.50 -6.09 -9.43
C GLY A 227 28.62 -7.01 -8.22
N ALA A 228 27.58 -7.81 -7.94
CA ALA A 228 27.60 -8.78 -6.85
C ALA A 228 28.70 -9.85 -7.02
N VAL A 229 28.88 -10.39 -8.23
CA VAL A 229 29.95 -11.35 -8.53
C VAL A 229 31.33 -10.71 -8.39
N ALA A 230 31.51 -9.47 -8.87
CA ALA A 230 32.78 -8.77 -8.77
C ALA A 230 33.22 -8.57 -7.30
N GLN A 231 32.32 -8.14 -6.43
CA GLN A 231 32.60 -7.99 -4.99
C GLN A 231 33.02 -9.31 -4.33
N VAL A 232 32.34 -10.41 -4.65
CA VAL A 232 32.67 -11.72 -4.08
C VAL A 232 34.04 -12.20 -4.56
N VAL A 233 34.34 -12.02 -5.85
CA VAL A 233 35.65 -12.39 -6.41
C VAL A 233 36.77 -11.57 -5.77
N GLU A 234 36.59 -10.26 -5.61
CA GLU A 234 37.56 -9.38 -4.94
C GLU A 234 37.79 -9.81 -3.48
N ALA A 235 36.72 -10.13 -2.75
CA ALA A 235 36.79 -10.57 -1.36
C ALA A 235 37.51 -11.92 -1.18
N LEU A 236 37.36 -12.85 -2.13
CA LEU A 236 37.93 -14.20 -2.05
C LEU A 236 39.28 -14.34 -2.78
N LEU A 237 39.73 -13.31 -3.48
CA LEU A 237 41.03 -13.27 -4.19
C LEU A 237 42.22 -13.63 -3.29
N PRO A 238 42.36 -13.05 -2.07
CA PRO A 238 43.48 -13.36 -1.18
C PRO A 238 43.52 -14.85 -0.78
N MET A 239 42.34 -15.44 -0.55
CA MET A 239 42.22 -16.86 -0.21
C MET A 239 42.61 -17.76 -1.40
N ALA A 240 42.19 -17.41 -2.61
CA ALA A 240 42.60 -18.11 -3.83
C ALA A 240 44.12 -18.05 -4.05
N CYS A 241 44.73 -16.87 -3.87
CA CYS A 241 46.18 -16.69 -3.94
C CYS A 241 46.92 -17.56 -2.93
N SER A 242 46.43 -17.64 -1.68
CA SER A 242 47.05 -18.47 -0.64
C SER A 242 47.04 -19.97 -0.98
N ARG A 243 46.09 -20.41 -1.81
CA ARG A 243 45.95 -21.80 -2.27
C ARG A 243 46.59 -22.06 -3.64
N GLY A 244 47.14 -21.02 -4.28
CA GLY A 244 47.70 -21.13 -5.63
C GLY A 244 46.66 -21.49 -6.69
N VAL A 245 45.41 -21.08 -6.49
CA VAL A 245 44.30 -21.25 -7.45
C VAL A 245 44.06 -19.93 -8.15
N ARG A 246 43.86 -19.97 -9.47
CA ARG A 246 43.56 -18.78 -10.27
C ARG A 246 42.05 -18.50 -10.19
N LEU A 247 41.67 -17.36 -9.63
CA LEU A 247 40.27 -16.90 -9.58
C LEU A 247 40.11 -15.70 -10.51
N GLU A 248 39.31 -15.84 -11.57
CA GLU A 248 39.08 -14.78 -12.56
C GLU A 248 37.65 -14.24 -12.43
N GLY A 249 37.53 -12.91 -12.37
CA GLY A 249 36.25 -12.20 -12.33
C GLY A 249 35.74 -11.81 -13.73
N PRO A 250 34.51 -11.29 -13.82
CA PRO A 250 33.98 -10.75 -15.08
C PRO A 250 34.90 -9.64 -15.62
N PRO A 251 35.16 -9.57 -16.94
CA PRO A 251 36.12 -8.63 -17.52
C PRO A 251 35.69 -7.17 -17.32
N GLU A 252 36.63 -6.34 -16.83
CA GLU A 252 36.41 -4.89 -16.62
C GLU A 252 36.29 -4.11 -17.94
N THR A 253 36.86 -4.61 -19.04
CA THR A 253 37.04 -3.89 -20.30
C THR A 253 35.97 -4.16 -21.37
N GLY A 254 34.73 -4.40 -20.95
CA GLY A 254 33.59 -4.44 -21.85
C GLY A 254 32.38 -3.83 -21.18
N GLY A 255 32.04 -2.59 -21.57
CA GLY A 255 30.84 -1.84 -21.16
C GLY A 255 29.53 -2.50 -21.61
N GLY A 256 29.32 -3.76 -21.25
CA GLY A 256 28.04 -4.42 -21.34
C GLY A 256 27.08 -3.85 -20.28
N PRO A 257 25.78 -3.82 -20.57
CA PRO A 257 24.78 -3.32 -19.63
C PRO A 257 24.80 -4.13 -18.31
N PRO A 258 24.42 -3.53 -17.17
CA PRO A 258 24.29 -4.23 -15.89
C PRO A 258 23.41 -5.47 -16.06
N CYS A 259 23.85 -6.60 -15.49
CA CYS A 259 23.11 -7.84 -15.58
C CYS A 259 22.01 -7.82 -14.53
N ARG A 260 20.92 -7.16 -14.91
CA ARG A 260 19.76 -6.89 -14.07
C ARG A 260 18.96 -8.17 -13.87
N VAL A 261 18.97 -8.70 -12.66
CA VAL A 261 18.19 -9.88 -12.27
C VAL A 261 17.21 -9.51 -11.16
N VAL A 262 16.09 -10.21 -11.15
CA VAL A 262 15.02 -10.10 -10.16
C VAL A 262 15.52 -10.80 -8.88
N GLY A 263 15.94 -10.04 -7.87
CA GLY A 263 16.43 -10.57 -6.60
C GLY A 263 17.29 -9.61 -5.77
N GLU A 264 17.44 -9.90 -4.48
CA GLU A 264 18.22 -9.10 -3.53
C GLU A 264 19.73 -9.33 -3.72
N GLU A 265 20.51 -8.23 -3.86
CA GLU A 265 21.96 -8.26 -4.12
C GLU A 265 22.73 -9.09 -3.09
N ARG A 266 22.39 -8.97 -1.80
CA ARG A 266 23.04 -9.73 -0.71
C ARG A 266 22.83 -11.23 -0.81
N ARG A 267 21.65 -11.67 -1.28
CA ARG A 267 21.34 -13.10 -1.46
C ARG A 267 22.10 -13.68 -2.64
N LEU A 268 22.19 -12.92 -3.74
CA LEU A 268 22.98 -13.31 -4.92
C LEU A 268 24.46 -13.41 -4.56
N ALA A 269 25.02 -12.41 -3.88
CA ALA A 269 26.40 -12.44 -3.39
C ALA A 269 26.66 -13.67 -2.51
N ARG A 270 25.72 -14.03 -1.62
CA ARG A 270 25.82 -15.22 -0.77
C ARG A 270 25.81 -16.53 -1.56
N VAL A 271 24.95 -16.65 -2.57
CA VAL A 271 24.92 -17.84 -3.45
C VAL A 271 26.25 -17.97 -4.20
N VAL A 272 26.74 -16.86 -4.76
CA VAL A 272 28.02 -16.84 -5.49
C VAL A 272 29.19 -17.18 -4.56
N SER A 273 29.25 -16.61 -3.36
CA SER A 273 30.31 -16.92 -2.37
C SER A 273 30.36 -18.40 -2.04
N ASN A 274 29.20 -19.01 -1.77
CA ASN A 274 29.13 -20.45 -1.48
C ASN A 274 29.65 -21.30 -2.65
N LEU A 275 29.33 -20.94 -3.89
CA LEU A 275 29.80 -21.66 -5.07
C LEU A 275 31.32 -21.50 -5.26
N VAL A 276 31.84 -20.30 -5.09
CA VAL A 276 33.28 -19.99 -5.23
C VAL A 276 34.08 -20.63 -4.10
N GLU A 277 33.61 -20.57 -2.86
CA GLU A 277 34.24 -21.24 -1.71
C GLU A 277 34.28 -22.75 -1.91
N ASN A 278 33.20 -23.35 -2.44
CA ASN A 278 33.20 -24.75 -2.81
C ASN A 278 34.21 -25.04 -3.92
N ALA A 279 34.26 -24.24 -4.99
CA ALA A 279 35.26 -24.40 -6.04
C ALA A 279 36.69 -24.31 -5.47
N LEU A 280 37.00 -23.32 -4.65
CA LEU A 280 38.30 -23.16 -3.99
C LEU A 280 38.65 -24.29 -3.00
N ARG A 281 37.66 -25.04 -2.52
CA ARG A 281 37.85 -26.20 -1.67
C ARG A 281 38.17 -27.47 -2.47
N PHE A 282 37.60 -27.62 -3.66
CA PHE A 282 37.70 -28.84 -4.46
C PHE A 282 38.67 -28.72 -5.65
N THR A 283 39.12 -27.52 -6.00
CA THR A 283 40.14 -27.31 -7.03
C THR A 283 41.54 -27.61 -6.47
N PRO A 284 42.32 -28.52 -7.09
CA PRO A 284 43.69 -28.81 -6.67
C PRO A 284 44.61 -27.58 -6.78
N ALA A 285 45.69 -27.55 -6.00
CA ALA A 285 46.70 -26.49 -6.11
C ALA A 285 47.26 -26.42 -7.55
N ARG A 286 47.28 -25.21 -8.15
CA ARG A 286 47.58 -24.92 -9.57
C ARG A 286 46.48 -25.26 -10.59
N GLY A 287 45.27 -25.60 -10.14
CA GLY A 287 44.09 -25.64 -11.01
C GLY A 287 43.62 -24.24 -11.44
N ALA A 288 42.99 -24.18 -12.60
CA ALA A 288 42.23 -23.02 -13.08
C ALA A 288 40.74 -23.23 -12.84
#